data_AF-W5KCK0-F1
#
_entry.id   AF-W5KCK0-F1
#
_cell.length_a   1.000
_cell.length_b   1.000
_cell.length_c   1.000
_cell.angle_alpha   90.00
_cell.angle_beta   90.00
_cell.angle_gamma   90.00
#
_symmetry.space_group_name_H-M   'P 1'
#
loop_
_entity.id
_entity.type
_entity.pdbx_description
1 polymer ?
#
loop_
_entity_poly.entity_id
_entity_poly.type
_entity_poly.pdbx_seq_one_letter_code
_entity_poly.pdbx_strand_id
1 'polypeptide(L)'
;MFVCSVFKGNGNEQLLDLGASLLKDFIYQRVQRHGDSNALVTRNQLGGTELCDPSHKRLAQCLQQIGDELDSNVQLQSMINDSALQPTQDVFVKVACEIFSDGKFNWGRVVALFYFACRLVIKAVLTKLPDIIRTIINWTVDYLREHVINWIREQGGWEGIRSYFGTPTWQTVGVFLAGVLTTVLVMRKM
;
A
#
# COMPACT_ATOMS: atom_id res chain seq x y z
N MET A 1 -27.22 2.81 -36.96
CA MET A 1 -25.76 3.05 -36.87
C MET A 1 -25.56 4.18 -35.89
N PHE A 2 -24.64 4.02 -34.91
CA PHE A 2 -24.17 5.02 -33.93
C PHE A 2 -25.20 5.42 -32.84
N VAL A 3 -24.96 5.34 -31.53
CA VAL A 3 -23.72 5.16 -30.74
C VAL A 3 -24.10 4.41 -29.45
N CYS A 4 -23.43 3.29 -29.19
CA CYS A 4 -23.39 2.64 -27.88
C CYS A 4 -22.06 3.07 -27.22
N SER A 5 -22.06 4.15 -26.45
CA SER A 5 -20.89 4.53 -25.63
C SER A 5 -21.21 5.66 -24.64
N VAL A 6 -21.92 5.38 -23.55
CA VAL A 6 -21.80 6.19 -22.33
C VAL A 6 -21.96 5.26 -21.11
N PHE A 7 -21.06 5.43 -20.13
CA PHE A 7 -20.95 4.72 -18.84
C PHE A 7 -20.08 3.44 -18.80
N LYS A 8 -18.78 3.59 -19.04
CA LYS A 8 -17.77 2.64 -18.51
C LYS A 8 -16.70 3.30 -17.60
N GLY A 9 -16.90 4.56 -17.21
CA GLY A 9 -15.90 5.36 -16.47
C GLY A 9 -16.05 5.44 -14.94
N ASN A 10 -17.25 5.24 -14.37
CA ASN A 10 -17.50 5.66 -12.98
C ASN A 10 -17.02 4.67 -11.90
N GLY A 11 -16.98 3.37 -12.19
CA GLY A 11 -16.65 2.35 -11.18
C GLY A 11 -15.16 2.28 -10.81
N ASN A 12 -14.26 2.41 -11.79
CA ASN A 12 -12.82 2.32 -11.52
C ASN A 12 -12.30 3.54 -10.78
N GLU A 13 -12.82 4.73 -11.06
CA GLU A 13 -12.45 5.97 -10.35
C GLU A 13 -12.89 5.90 -8.89
N GLN A 14 -14.12 5.46 -8.60
CA GLN A 14 -14.59 5.28 -7.23
C GLN A 14 -13.77 4.24 -6.45
N LEU A 15 -13.42 3.12 -7.10
CA LEU A 15 -12.53 2.12 -6.49
C LEU A 15 -11.13 2.69 -6.24
N LEU A 16 -10.62 3.52 -7.15
CA LEU A 16 -9.31 4.12 -7.00
C LEU A 16 -9.30 5.16 -5.88
N ASP A 17 -10.34 5.99 -5.79
CA ASP A 17 -10.51 7.00 -4.74
C ASP A 17 -10.63 6.36 -3.36
N LEU A 18 -11.36 5.24 -3.26
CA LEU A 18 -11.41 4.45 -2.04
C LEU A 18 -10.03 3.87 -1.70
N GLY A 19 -9.33 3.29 -2.68
CA GLY A 19 -7.97 2.77 -2.49
C GLY A 19 -6.99 3.84 -2.00
N ALA A 20 -7.05 5.04 -2.58
CA ALA A 20 -6.24 6.18 -2.16
C ALA A 20 -6.59 6.63 -0.72
N SER A 21 -7.88 6.64 -0.38
CA SER A 21 -8.35 7.00 0.97
C SER A 21 -7.91 5.96 2.01
N LEU A 22 -8.02 4.68 1.69
CA LEU A 22 -7.53 3.57 2.53
C LEU A 22 -6.01 3.65 2.73
N LEU A 23 -5.24 3.91 1.67
CA LEU A 23 -3.80 4.08 1.75
C LEU A 23 -3.42 5.25 2.67
N LYS A 24 -4.07 6.41 2.49
CA LYS A 24 -3.80 7.61 3.30
C LYS A 24 -4.13 7.40 4.78
N ASP A 25 -5.28 6.79 5.09
CA ASP A 25 -5.62 6.45 6.48
C ASP A 25 -4.65 5.40 7.04
N PHE A 26 -4.27 4.42 6.21
CA PHE A 26 -3.33 3.38 6.60
C PHE A 26 -1.97 3.95 7.03
N ILE A 27 -1.43 4.84 6.22
CA ILE A 27 -0.18 5.56 6.49
C ILE A 27 -0.32 6.47 7.71
N TYR A 28 -1.39 7.25 7.77
CA TYR A 28 -1.62 8.20 8.86
C TYR A 28 -1.61 7.52 10.23
N GLN A 29 -2.41 6.47 10.40
CA GLN A 29 -2.49 5.73 11.67
C GLN A 29 -1.13 5.15 12.08
N ARG A 30 -0.36 4.67 11.11
CA ARG A 30 0.93 4.01 11.37
C ARG A 30 2.05 4.99 11.66
N VAL A 31 2.10 6.11 10.95
CA VAL A 31 3.04 7.19 11.29
C VAL A 31 2.74 7.73 12.70
N GLN A 32 1.46 7.83 13.10
CA GLN A 32 1.10 8.22 14.46
C GLN A 32 1.49 7.20 15.52
N ARG A 33 1.39 5.90 15.22
CA ARG A 33 1.79 4.81 16.14
C ARG A 33 3.31 4.68 16.29
N HIS A 34 4.07 4.88 15.20
CA HIS A 34 5.53 4.78 15.17
C HIS A 34 6.23 6.11 15.45
N GLY A 35 5.49 7.21 15.59
CA GLY A 35 6.05 8.52 15.85
C GLY A 35 6.50 8.70 17.29
N ASP A 36 7.81 8.76 17.52
CA ASP A 36 8.36 9.57 18.60
C ASP A 36 7.83 11.01 18.42
N SER A 37 7.60 11.75 19.52
CA SER A 37 6.88 13.04 19.62
C SER A 37 7.22 14.16 18.59
N ASN A 38 8.21 13.99 17.73
CA ASN A 38 8.64 14.92 16.68
C ASN A 38 8.18 14.56 15.24
N ALA A 39 7.66 13.36 14.97
CA ALA A 39 7.26 12.90 13.63
C ALA A 39 5.74 13.05 13.39
N LEU A 40 5.19 14.26 13.59
CA LEU A 40 3.76 14.54 13.38
C LEU A 40 3.47 14.80 11.89
N VAL A 41 3.01 13.77 11.18
CA VAL A 41 2.37 13.96 9.86
C VAL A 41 0.90 14.26 10.05
N THR A 42 0.45 15.38 9.49
CA THR A 42 -0.98 15.74 9.50
C THR A 42 -1.72 15.06 8.35
N ARG A 43 -3.03 14.78 8.52
CA ARG A 43 -3.89 14.29 7.42
C ARG A 43 -3.84 15.21 6.19
N ASN A 44 -3.70 16.51 6.42
CA ASN A 44 -3.54 17.51 5.36
C ASN A 44 -2.25 17.31 4.55
N GLN A 45 -1.13 16.94 5.17
CA GLN A 45 0.10 16.64 4.45
C GLN A 45 -0.03 15.41 3.55
N LEU A 46 -0.79 14.40 3.99
CA LEU A 46 -1.11 13.20 3.21
C LEU A 46 -2.19 13.45 2.14
N GLY A 47 -2.89 14.59 2.19
CA GLY A 47 -4.03 14.90 1.32
C GLY A 47 -5.22 13.96 1.57
N GLY A 48 -5.39 13.48 2.80
CA GLY A 48 -6.46 12.56 3.19
C GLY A 48 -7.59 13.25 3.94
N THR A 49 -8.82 12.85 3.64
CA THR A 49 -10.01 13.16 4.44
C THR A 49 -10.32 11.99 5.38
N GLU A 50 -10.99 12.26 6.50
CA GLU A 50 -11.43 11.20 7.39
C GLU A 50 -12.38 10.24 6.68
N LEU A 51 -12.19 8.93 6.87
CA LEU A 51 -13.13 7.93 6.36
C LEU A 51 -14.44 8.06 7.15
N CYS A 52 -15.52 8.50 6.50
CA CYS A 52 -16.81 8.67 7.16
C CYS A 52 -17.67 7.40 7.15
N ASP A 53 -17.55 6.57 6.10
CA ASP A 53 -18.39 5.40 5.92
C ASP A 53 -17.99 4.23 6.87
N PRO A 54 -18.95 3.62 7.59
CA PRO A 54 -18.67 2.50 8.50
C PRO A 54 -18.02 1.28 7.83
N SER A 55 -18.34 0.99 6.56
CA SER A 55 -17.72 -0.10 5.79
C SER A 55 -16.25 0.19 5.51
N HIS A 56 -15.96 1.41 5.04
CA HIS A 56 -14.58 1.87 4.78
C HIS A 56 -13.74 1.88 6.07
N LYS A 57 -14.32 2.26 7.21
CA LYS A 57 -13.63 2.18 8.52
C LYS A 57 -13.26 0.75 8.89
N ARG A 58 -14.17 -0.22 8.66
CA ARG A 58 -13.88 -1.65 8.93
C ARG A 58 -12.78 -2.18 8.01
N LEU A 59 -12.76 -1.77 6.74
CA LEU A 59 -11.68 -2.10 5.82
C LEU A 59 -10.34 -1.52 6.29
N ALA A 60 -10.34 -0.24 6.69
CA ALA A 60 -9.14 0.40 7.21
C ALA A 60 -8.62 -0.30 8.48
N GLN A 61 -9.52 -0.70 9.39
CA GLN A 61 -9.18 -1.48 10.58
C GLN A 61 -8.59 -2.84 10.23
N CYS A 62 -9.14 -3.55 9.25
CA CYS A 62 -8.59 -4.82 8.78
C CYS A 62 -7.17 -4.64 8.22
N LEU A 63 -6.95 -3.60 7.40
CA LEU A 63 -5.62 -3.26 6.91
C LEU A 63 -4.66 -2.95 8.06
N GLN A 64 -5.09 -2.19 9.07
CA GLN A 64 -4.27 -1.90 10.26
C GLN A 64 -3.84 -3.17 10.99
N GLN A 65 -4.75 -4.12 11.21
CA GLN A 65 -4.44 -5.39 11.88
C GLN A 65 -3.36 -6.18 11.13
N ILE A 66 -3.51 -6.33 9.81
CA ILE A 66 -2.51 -7.02 8.98
C ILE A 66 -1.17 -6.27 9.04
N GLY A 67 -1.23 -4.94 9.07
CA GLY A 67 -0.08 -4.10 9.31
C GLY A 67 0.63 -4.44 10.62
N ASP A 68 -0.09 -4.46 11.74
CA ASP A 68 0.47 -4.71 13.08
C ASP A 68 1.19 -6.09 13.13
N GLU A 69 0.64 -7.09 12.46
CA GLU A 69 1.27 -8.41 12.32
C GLU A 69 2.54 -8.38 11.46
N LEU A 70 2.54 -7.63 10.35
CA LEU A 70 3.73 -7.42 9.53
C LEU A 70 4.82 -6.62 10.28
N ASP A 71 4.43 -5.65 11.10
CA ASP A 71 5.34 -4.90 11.99
C ASP A 71 6.00 -5.82 13.03
N SER A 72 5.29 -6.86 13.46
CA SER A 72 5.81 -7.86 14.42
C SER A 72 6.85 -8.82 13.80
N ASN A 73 6.98 -8.86 12.47
CA ASN A 73 7.95 -9.72 11.79
C ASN A 73 9.35 -9.07 11.74
N VAL A 74 10.23 -9.45 12.67
CA VAL A 74 11.58 -8.89 12.81
C VAL A 74 12.43 -9.01 11.54
N GLN A 75 12.33 -10.13 10.80
CA GLN A 75 13.09 -10.33 9.57
C GLN A 75 12.65 -9.36 8.48
N LEU A 76 11.34 -9.20 8.32
CA LEU A 76 10.75 -8.20 7.42
C LEU A 76 11.17 -6.77 7.82
N GLN A 77 11.12 -6.46 9.11
CA GLN A 77 11.54 -5.15 9.64
C GLN A 77 13.00 -4.84 9.30
N SER A 78 13.88 -5.83 9.48
CA SER A 78 15.31 -5.71 9.15
C SER A 78 15.53 -5.39 7.67
N MET A 79 14.87 -6.14 6.77
CA MET A 79 14.98 -5.90 5.32
C MET A 79 14.45 -4.53 4.93
N ILE A 80 13.31 -4.11 5.48
CA ILE A 80 12.72 -2.81 5.14
C ILE A 80 13.57 -1.65 5.64
N ASN A 81 14.19 -1.80 6.80
CA ASN A 81 15.08 -0.79 7.37
C ASN A 81 16.46 -0.74 6.68
N ASP A 82 16.75 -1.64 5.74
CA ASP A 82 17.99 -1.62 4.98
C ASP A 82 18.20 -0.25 4.30
N SER A 83 19.43 0.28 4.42
CA SER A 83 19.86 1.54 3.83
C SER A 83 19.73 1.59 2.30
N ALA A 84 19.69 0.44 1.64
CA ALA A 84 19.42 0.36 0.22
C ALA A 84 17.99 0.81 -0.09
N LEU A 85 16.98 0.50 0.74
CA LEU A 85 15.58 0.86 0.45
C LEU A 85 15.29 2.34 0.79
N GLN A 86 15.75 3.22 -0.11
CA GLN A 86 15.51 4.65 -0.07
C GLN A 86 14.11 5.00 -0.59
N PRO A 87 13.48 6.08 -0.10
CA PRO A 87 12.17 6.53 -0.57
C PRO A 87 12.26 7.18 -1.96
N THR A 88 12.67 6.42 -2.99
CA THR A 88 12.80 6.90 -4.37
C THR A 88 11.87 6.14 -5.31
N GLN A 89 11.55 6.75 -6.45
CA GLN A 89 10.66 6.15 -7.45
C GLN A 89 11.19 4.81 -7.96
N ASP A 90 12.48 4.74 -8.30
CA ASP A 90 13.13 3.51 -8.76
C ASP A 90 12.98 2.35 -7.78
N VAL A 91 13.15 2.63 -6.48
CA VAL A 91 12.98 1.61 -5.44
C VAL A 91 11.53 1.19 -5.35
N PHE A 92 10.61 2.16 -5.40
CA PHE A 92 9.18 1.89 -5.41
C PHE A 92 8.79 0.98 -6.57
N VAL A 93 9.13 1.37 -7.80
CA VAL A 93 8.78 0.64 -9.03
C VAL A 93 9.39 -0.75 -9.02
N LYS A 94 10.67 -0.91 -8.66
CA LYS A 94 11.31 -2.23 -8.60
C LYS A 94 10.59 -3.19 -7.66
N VAL A 95 10.28 -2.74 -6.44
CA VAL A 95 9.55 -3.58 -5.47
C VAL A 95 8.12 -3.84 -5.94
N ALA A 96 7.42 -2.83 -6.45
CA ALA A 96 6.06 -2.99 -6.96
C ALA A 96 6.00 -3.99 -8.13
N CYS A 97 6.90 -3.89 -9.09
CA CYS A 97 7.01 -4.85 -10.20
C CYS A 97 7.34 -6.26 -9.68
N GLU A 98 8.25 -6.40 -8.72
CA GLU A 98 8.61 -7.70 -8.15
C GLU A 98 7.45 -8.36 -7.38
N ILE A 99 6.61 -7.57 -6.68
CA ILE A 99 5.40 -8.08 -6.00
C ILE A 99 4.44 -8.75 -7.00
N PHE A 100 4.38 -8.27 -8.24
CA PHE A 100 3.43 -8.74 -9.27
C PHE A 100 4.12 -9.42 -10.47
N SER A 101 5.39 -9.81 -10.35
CA SER A 101 6.24 -10.26 -11.47
C SER A 101 5.73 -11.53 -12.17
N ASP A 102 5.06 -12.42 -11.44
CA ASP A 102 4.48 -13.65 -11.98
C ASP A 102 3.07 -13.47 -12.59
N GLY A 103 2.57 -12.23 -12.65
CA GLY A 103 1.25 -11.89 -13.19
C GLY A 103 0.05 -12.29 -12.34
N LYS A 104 0.26 -12.81 -11.11
CA LYS A 104 -0.84 -13.20 -10.20
C LYS A 104 -1.26 -12.05 -9.30
N PHE A 105 -2.56 -11.90 -9.11
CA PHE A 105 -3.15 -10.89 -8.23
C PHE A 105 -3.91 -11.56 -7.09
N ASN A 106 -3.67 -11.07 -5.88
CA ASN A 106 -4.40 -11.43 -4.66
C ASN A 106 -4.31 -10.28 -3.65
N TRP A 107 -5.19 -10.29 -2.66
CA TRP A 107 -5.24 -9.22 -1.66
C TRP A 107 -3.96 -9.14 -0.81
N GLY A 108 -3.29 -10.27 -0.56
CA GLY A 108 -1.98 -10.29 0.10
C GLY A 108 -0.93 -9.41 -0.58
N ARG A 109 -0.88 -9.43 -1.91
CA ARG A 109 0.03 -8.58 -2.70
C ARG A 109 -0.35 -7.11 -2.71
N VAL A 110 -1.65 -6.82 -2.77
CA VAL A 110 -2.15 -5.44 -2.64
C VAL A 110 -1.79 -4.86 -1.28
N VAL A 111 -1.96 -5.65 -0.21
CA VAL A 111 -1.56 -5.24 1.15
C VAL A 111 -0.04 -5.10 1.26
N ALA A 112 0.74 -6.00 0.65
CA ALA A 112 2.20 -5.88 0.62
C ALA A 112 2.67 -4.59 -0.05
N LEU A 113 2.02 -4.17 -1.15
CA LEU A 113 2.27 -2.89 -1.81
C LEU A 113 1.95 -1.70 -0.89
N PHE A 114 0.77 -1.71 -0.24
CA PHE A 114 0.36 -0.66 0.70
C PHE A 114 1.33 -0.57 1.90
N TYR A 115 1.72 -1.71 2.42
CA TYR A 115 2.68 -1.82 3.52
C TYR A 115 4.03 -1.24 3.13
N PHE A 116 4.54 -1.60 1.95
CA PHE A 116 5.80 -1.07 1.44
C PHE A 116 5.76 0.45 1.22
N ALA A 117 4.70 0.96 0.58
CA ALA A 117 4.48 2.41 0.40
C ALA A 117 4.46 3.15 1.75
N CYS A 118 3.75 2.61 2.74
CA CYS A 118 3.71 3.16 4.09
C CYS A 118 5.11 3.24 4.72
N ARG A 119 5.95 2.23 4.51
CA ARG A 119 7.31 2.22 5.05
C ARG A 119 8.23 3.22 4.36
N LEU A 120 8.07 3.44 3.05
CA LEU A 120 8.77 4.53 2.36
C LEU A 120 8.33 5.89 2.89
N VAL A 121 7.04 6.10 3.18
CA VAL A 121 6.57 7.35 3.79
C VAL A 121 7.15 7.53 5.19
N ILE A 122 7.13 6.51 6.04
CA ILE A 122 7.75 6.59 7.38
C ILE A 122 9.23 6.94 7.26
N LYS A 123 9.98 6.32 6.34
CA LYS A 123 11.38 6.69 6.09
C LYS A 123 11.53 8.14 5.65
N ALA A 124 10.70 8.61 4.71
CA ALA A 124 10.72 10.00 4.26
C ALA A 124 10.46 11.00 5.39
N VAL A 125 9.56 10.67 6.32
CA VAL A 125 9.29 11.49 7.52
C VAL A 125 10.54 11.52 8.42
N LEU A 126 11.14 10.36 8.69
CA LEU A 126 12.34 10.24 9.53
C LEU A 126 13.55 10.95 8.92
N THR A 127 13.69 10.94 7.60
CA THR A 127 14.75 11.67 6.88
C THR A 127 14.43 13.14 6.60
N LYS A 128 13.29 13.65 7.12
CA LYS A 128 12.83 15.04 6.97
C LYS A 128 12.66 15.47 5.51
N LEU A 129 12.11 14.57 4.68
CA LEU A 129 11.73 14.81 3.28
C LEU A 129 10.20 14.84 3.12
N PRO A 130 9.48 15.84 3.68
CA PRO A 130 8.02 15.85 3.64
C PRO A 130 7.45 15.97 2.22
N ASP A 131 8.20 16.55 1.28
CA ASP A 131 7.75 16.79 -0.09
C ASP A 131 7.53 15.49 -0.87
N ILE A 132 8.28 14.42 -0.55
CA ILE A 132 8.18 13.14 -1.27
C ILE A 132 7.02 12.28 -0.79
N ILE A 133 6.40 12.61 0.35
CA ILE A 133 5.30 11.83 0.94
C ILE A 133 4.13 11.72 -0.05
N ARG A 134 3.72 12.86 -0.62
CA ARG A 134 2.64 12.90 -1.62
C ARG A 134 3.03 12.17 -2.89
N THR A 135 4.30 12.26 -3.27
CA THR A 135 4.84 11.57 -4.44
C THR A 135 4.78 10.06 -4.29
N ILE A 136 5.10 9.51 -3.11
CA ILE A 136 4.99 8.07 -2.81
C ILE A 136 3.53 7.59 -2.89
N ILE A 137 2.60 8.39 -2.33
CA ILE A 137 1.16 8.10 -2.42
C ILE A 137 0.72 8.08 -3.88
N ASN A 138 1.14 9.06 -4.69
CA ASN A 138 0.82 9.13 -6.10
C ASN A 138 1.38 7.92 -6.86
N TRP A 139 2.66 7.54 -6.67
CA TRP A 139 3.21 6.34 -7.29
C TRP A 139 2.39 5.09 -6.99
N THR A 140 1.90 4.97 -5.76
CA THR A 140 1.06 3.84 -5.35
C THR A 140 -0.29 3.88 -6.04
N VAL A 141 -0.95 5.04 -6.07
CA VAL A 141 -2.25 5.20 -6.73
C VAL A 141 -2.14 5.01 -8.25
N ASP A 142 -1.07 5.51 -8.87
CA ASP A 142 -0.81 5.35 -10.30
C ASP A 142 -0.57 3.87 -10.63
N TYR A 143 0.24 3.16 -9.83
CA TYR A 143 0.45 1.73 -10.01
C TYR A 143 -0.86 0.92 -9.84
N LEU A 144 -1.70 1.29 -8.85
CA LEU A 144 -3.02 0.68 -8.71
C LEU A 144 -3.89 0.91 -9.94
N ARG A 145 -3.93 2.15 -10.44
CA ARG A 145 -4.71 2.54 -11.63
C ARG A 145 -4.28 1.74 -12.85
N GLU A 146 -2.99 1.59 -13.07
CA GLU A 146 -2.43 0.99 -14.28
C GLU A 146 -2.50 -0.54 -14.24
N HIS A 147 -2.27 -1.16 -13.09
CA HIS A 147 -2.03 -2.61 -13.01
C HIS A 147 -3.05 -3.39 -12.19
N VAL A 148 -3.67 -2.79 -11.17
CA VAL A 148 -4.41 -3.56 -10.13
C VAL A 148 -5.92 -3.29 -10.14
N ILE A 149 -6.35 -2.11 -10.59
CA ILE A 149 -7.73 -1.64 -10.42
C ILE A 149 -8.76 -2.52 -11.14
N ASN A 150 -8.40 -3.06 -12.30
CA ASN A 150 -9.26 -3.96 -13.05
C ASN A 150 -9.52 -5.26 -12.29
N TRP A 151 -8.48 -5.83 -11.66
CA TRP A 151 -8.61 -7.01 -10.82
C TRP A 151 -9.45 -6.70 -9.58
N ILE A 152 -9.24 -5.56 -8.91
CA ILE A 152 -10.07 -5.15 -7.76
C ILE A 152 -11.55 -5.07 -8.14
N ARG A 153 -11.86 -4.52 -9.32
CA ARG A 153 -13.22 -4.49 -9.84
C ARG A 153 -13.79 -5.90 -10.05
N GLU A 154 -12.99 -6.82 -10.60
CA GLU A 154 -13.40 -8.22 -10.81
C GLU A 154 -13.68 -8.96 -9.49
N GLN A 155 -13.01 -8.56 -8.40
CA GLN A 155 -13.31 -9.06 -7.05
C GLN A 155 -14.58 -8.44 -6.42
N GLY A 156 -15.29 -7.56 -7.14
CA GLY A 156 -16.45 -6.84 -6.61
C GLY A 156 -16.08 -5.63 -5.73
N GLY A 157 -14.83 -5.17 -5.79
CA GLY A 157 -14.32 -4.02 -5.04
C GLY A 157 -13.52 -4.39 -3.80
N TRP A 158 -13.28 -3.40 -2.94
CA TRP A 158 -12.37 -3.50 -1.79
C TRP A 158 -12.89 -4.38 -0.64
N GLU A 159 -14.18 -4.68 -0.60
CA GLU A 159 -14.77 -5.59 0.41
C GLU A 159 -14.18 -7.01 0.37
N GLY A 160 -13.61 -7.42 -0.77
CA GLY A 160 -12.94 -8.72 -0.93
C GLY A 160 -11.77 -8.93 0.04
N ILE A 161 -11.12 -7.85 0.51
CA ILE A 161 -10.05 -7.93 1.52
C ILE A 161 -10.53 -8.68 2.77
N ARG A 162 -11.73 -8.37 3.25
CA ARG A 162 -12.26 -8.96 4.49
C ARG A 162 -12.51 -10.45 4.37
N SER A 163 -12.97 -10.89 3.20
CA SER A 163 -13.15 -12.30 2.90
C SER A 163 -11.81 -13.05 2.85
N TYR A 164 -10.78 -12.42 2.32
CA TYR A 164 -9.46 -13.03 2.14
C TYR A 164 -8.71 -13.22 3.47
N PHE A 165 -8.79 -12.24 4.38
CA PHE A 165 -8.06 -12.25 5.65
C PHE A 165 -8.85 -12.85 6.83
N GLY A 166 -9.96 -13.55 6.57
CA GLY A 166 -10.68 -14.34 7.59
C GLY A 166 -9.93 -15.59 8.08
N THR A 167 -8.77 -15.90 7.50
CA THR A 167 -7.86 -16.99 7.88
C THR A 167 -6.45 -16.42 8.10
N PRO A 168 -5.53 -17.07 8.86
CA PRO A 168 -4.20 -16.55 9.20
C PRO A 168 -3.24 -16.52 7.99
N THR A 169 -3.57 -15.74 6.96
CA THR A 169 -2.83 -15.56 5.71
C THR A 169 -1.73 -14.50 5.83
N TRP A 170 -1.70 -13.73 6.91
CA TRP A 170 -0.69 -12.70 7.17
C TRP A 170 0.73 -13.25 7.25
N GLN A 171 0.91 -14.46 7.77
CA GLN A 171 2.21 -15.15 7.77
C GLN A 171 2.71 -15.33 6.33
N THR A 172 1.82 -15.74 5.44
CA THR A 172 2.11 -15.90 4.01
C THR A 172 2.44 -14.55 3.37
N VAL A 173 1.73 -13.48 3.73
CA VAL A 173 2.05 -12.12 3.23
C VAL A 173 3.43 -11.65 3.70
N GLY A 174 3.75 -11.84 4.98
CA GLY A 174 5.05 -11.46 5.53
C GLY A 174 6.21 -12.24 4.91
N VAL A 175 6.07 -13.56 4.77
CA VAL A 175 7.07 -14.42 4.11
C VAL A 175 7.22 -14.03 2.64
N PHE A 176 6.12 -13.82 1.92
CA PHE A 176 6.15 -13.38 0.53
C PHE A 176 6.87 -12.04 0.37
N LEU A 177 6.51 -11.04 1.17
CA LEU A 177 7.13 -9.71 1.09
C LEU A 177 8.62 -9.74 1.48
N ALA A 178 9.00 -10.54 2.48
CA ALA A 178 10.40 -10.75 2.82
C ALA A 178 11.18 -11.36 1.64
N GLY A 179 10.58 -12.33 0.93
CA GLY A 179 11.16 -12.91 -0.29
C GLY A 179 11.38 -11.85 -1.37
N VAL A 180 10.35 -11.06 -1.68
CA VAL A 180 10.42 -9.96 -2.65
C VAL A 180 11.53 -8.97 -2.31
N LEU A 181 11.58 -8.51 -1.05
CA LEU A 181 12.59 -7.56 -0.61
C LEU A 181 13.99 -8.14 -0.67
N THR A 182 14.16 -9.43 -0.34
CA THR A 182 15.45 -10.12 -0.46
C THR A 182 15.93 -10.10 -1.92
N THR A 183 15.05 -10.43 -2.88
CA THR A 183 15.39 -10.39 -4.31
C THR A 183 15.84 -8.99 -4.74
N VAL A 184 15.09 -7.95 -4.39
CA VAL A 184 15.42 -6.56 -4.76
C VAL A 184 16.73 -6.09 -4.12
N LEU A 185 16.98 -6.45 -2.86
CA LEU A 185 18.23 -6.11 -2.16
C LEU A 185 19.45 -6.80 -2.79
N VAL A 186 19.32 -8.07 -3.18
CA VAL A 186 20.38 -8.81 -3.87
C VAL A 186 20.65 -8.23 -5.25
N MET A 187 19.62 -7.96 -6.04
CA MET A 187 19.76 -7.36 -7.38
C MET A 187 20.42 -5.99 -7.38
N ARG A 188 20.36 -5.26 -6.26
CA ARG A 188 20.98 -3.94 -6.14
C ARG A 188 22.42 -3.98 -5.63
N LYS A 189 22.83 -5.09 -5.00
CA LYS A 189 24.22 -5.31 -4.58
C LYS A 189 25.10 -5.91 -5.68
N MET A 190 24.51 -6.51 -6.70
CA MET A 190 25.18 -6.94 -7.94
C MET A 190 25.33 -5.78 -8.91
#